data_AF-A0A7W4GG75-F1
#
_entry.id   AF-A0A7W4GG75-F1
#
_cell.length_a   1.000
_cell.length_b   1.000
_cell.length_c   1.000
_cell.angle_alpha   90.00
_cell.angle_beta   90.00
_cell.angle_gamma   90.00
#
_symmetry.space_group_name_H-M   'P 1'
#
loop_
_entity.id
_entity.type
_entity.pdbx_description
1 polymer ?
#
loop_
_entity_poly.entity_id
_entity_poly.type
_entity_poly.pdbx_seq_one_letter_code
_entity_poly.pdbx_strand_id
1 'polypeptide(L)'
;MATYRIPHRVNKPLLVLFFTLDQFIPIATAFGLGYTFRAVPEAVIFAVMYFKITSYFAENHPRGFVEHVLWYWGLMPLKLGVTVPDPLKREFIK
;
A
#
# COMPACT_ATOMS: atom_id res chain seq x y z
N MET A 1 -2.29 -5.07 -36.93
CA MET A 1 -2.30 -5.55 -35.54
C MET A 1 -3.04 -4.52 -34.70
N ALA A 2 -4.18 -4.86 -34.12
CA ALA A 2 -4.88 -3.97 -33.19
C ALA A 2 -4.13 -4.00 -31.85
N THR A 3 -3.49 -2.89 -31.48
CA THR A 3 -2.87 -2.73 -30.16
C THR A 3 -3.95 -2.84 -29.09
N TYR A 4 -3.94 -3.93 -28.33
CA TYR A 4 -4.82 -4.12 -27.18
C TYR A 4 -4.44 -3.11 -26.08
N ARG A 5 -5.34 -2.18 -25.77
CA ARG A 5 -5.15 -1.17 -24.73
C ARG A 5 -5.74 -1.68 -23.42
N ILE A 6 -4.89 -2.02 -22.46
CA ILE A 6 -5.33 -2.40 -21.11
C ILE A 6 -6.00 -1.18 -20.45
N PRO A 7 -7.25 -1.30 -19.95
CA PRO A 7 -7.94 -0.18 -19.32
C PRO A 7 -7.37 0.14 -17.93
N HIS A 8 -6.56 1.19 -17.84
CA HIS A 8 -5.94 1.65 -16.59
C HIS A 8 -6.92 2.18 -15.52
N ARG A 9 -8.20 2.38 -15.85
CA ARG A 9 -9.19 3.02 -14.95
C ARG A 9 -9.59 2.11 -13.79
N VAL A 10 -9.58 0.79 -14.01
CA VAL A 10 -9.95 -0.21 -12.99
C VAL A 10 -8.92 -0.27 -11.86
N ASN A 11 -7.66 0.05 -12.15
CA ASN A 11 -6.55 -0.07 -11.21
C ASN A 11 -6.24 1.21 -10.42
N LYS A 12 -7.05 2.28 -10.56
CA LYS A 12 -6.84 3.51 -9.81
C LYS A 12 -7.26 3.32 -8.34
N PRO A 13 -6.46 3.75 -7.36
CA PRO A 13 -6.86 3.72 -5.97
C PRO A 13 -8.06 4.65 -5.74
N LEU A 14 -8.97 4.24 -4.85
CA LEU A 14 -10.06 5.10 -4.42
C LEU A 14 -9.46 6.29 -3.66
N LEU A 15 -9.85 7.52 -4.01
CA LEU A 15 -9.39 8.72 -3.33
C LEU A 15 -10.45 9.18 -2.33
N VAL A 16 -10.01 9.53 -1.12
CA VAL A 16 -10.80 10.17 -0.07
C VAL A 16 -10.16 11.54 0.18
N LEU A 17 -10.90 12.62 -0.16
CA LEU A 17 -10.40 14.00 -0.19
C LEU A 17 -9.19 14.14 -1.13
N PHE A 18 -7.97 13.92 -0.61
CA PHE A 18 -6.70 13.99 -1.33
C PHE A 18 -5.79 12.77 -1.10
N PHE A 19 -6.22 11.82 -0.27
CA PHE A 19 -5.46 10.64 0.10
C PHE A 19 -6.03 9.40 -0.59
N THR A 20 -5.21 8.39 -0.82
CA THR A 20 -5.73 7.07 -1.19
C THR A 20 -6.44 6.46 0.02
N LEU A 21 -7.50 5.70 -0.23
CA LEU A 21 -8.26 5.01 0.83
C LEU A 21 -7.34 4.13 1.68
N ASP A 22 -6.39 3.46 1.02
CA ASP A 22 -5.38 2.59 1.64
C ASP A 22 -4.50 3.37 2.64
N GLN A 23 -4.23 4.66 2.40
CA GLN A 23 -3.48 5.53 3.32
C GLN A 23 -4.37 6.14 4.41
N PHE A 24 -5.62 6.45 4.07
CA PHE A 24 -6.54 7.13 4.98
C PHE A 24 -6.93 6.24 6.18
N ILE A 25 -7.25 4.97 5.94
CA ILE A 25 -7.74 4.05 6.99
C ILE A 25 -6.73 3.90 8.14
N PRO A 26 -5.43 3.61 7.90
CA PRO A 26 -4.44 3.48 8.97
C PRO A 26 -4.23 4.77 9.75
N ILE A 27 -4.21 5.91 9.07
CA ILE A 27 -4.04 7.23 9.70
C ILE A 27 -5.23 7.52 10.61
N ALA A 28 -6.46 7.36 10.11
CA ALA A 28 -7.68 7.58 10.90
C ALA A 28 -7.73 6.65 12.12
N THR A 29 -7.32 5.39 11.96
CA THR A 29 -7.23 4.41 13.05
C THR A 29 -6.21 4.84 14.11
N ALA A 30 -5.02 5.28 13.69
CA ALA A 30 -3.98 5.76 14.60
C ALA A 30 -4.45 6.98 15.41
N PHE A 31 -5.16 7.92 14.78
CA PHE A 31 -5.74 9.06 15.49
C PHE A 31 -6.82 8.65 16.50
N GLY A 32 -7.70 7.72 16.14
CA GLY A 32 -8.73 7.19 17.05
C GLY A 32 -8.11 6.50 18.28
N LEU A 33 -7.06 5.70 18.07
CA LEU A 33 -6.31 5.06 19.16
C LEU A 33 -5.53 6.09 19.98
N GLY A 34 -4.85 7.03 19.34
CA GLY A 34 -4.09 8.09 20.01
C GLY A 34 -4.98 8.94 20.92
N TYR A 35 -6.19 9.27 20.48
CA TYR A 35 -7.17 9.96 21.32
C TYR A 35 -7.59 9.10 22.53
N THR A 36 -7.89 7.82 22.30
CA THR A 36 -8.35 6.89 23.34
C THR A 36 -7.30 6.68 24.44
N PHE A 37 -6.02 6.55 24.06
CA PHE A 37 -4.92 6.30 25.00
C PHE A 37 -4.21 7.57 25.47
N ARG A 38 -4.71 8.76 25.12
CA ARG A 38 -4.04 10.06 25.35
C ARG A 38 -2.62 10.15 24.77
N ALA A 39 -2.33 9.35 23.75
CA ALA A 39 -1.08 9.29 23.01
C ALA A 39 -1.22 10.01 21.64
N VAL A 40 -1.77 11.23 21.68
CA VAL A 40 -2.00 12.03 20.46
C VAL A 40 -0.69 12.43 19.77
N PRO A 41 0.37 12.87 20.48
CA PRO A 41 1.65 13.19 19.85
C PRO A 41 2.24 12.00 19.07
N GLU A 42 2.18 10.81 19.66
CA GLU A 42 2.68 9.56 19.08
C GLU A 42 1.88 9.18 17.84
N ALA A 43 0.55 9.33 17.89
CA ALA A 43 -0.32 9.09 16.74
C ALA A 43 -0.03 10.06 15.57
N VAL A 44 0.27 11.32 15.86
CA VAL A 44 0.67 12.31 14.82
C VAL A 44 1.99 11.91 14.19
N ILE A 45 3.00 11.55 14.98
CA ILE A 45 4.30 11.09 14.47
C ILE A 45 4.11 9.85 13.58
N PHE A 46 3.32 8.88 14.03
CA PHE A 46 3.00 7.69 13.26
C PHE A 46 2.31 8.04 11.93
N ALA A 47 1.30 8.91 11.95
CA ALA A 47 0.58 9.31 10.75
C ALA A 47 1.49 9.97 9.70
N VAL A 48 2.37 10.88 10.12
CA VAL A 48 3.33 11.55 9.23
C VAL A 48 4.33 10.55 8.65
N MET A 49 4.89 9.68 9.49
CA MET A 49 5.82 8.63 9.06
C MET A 49 5.16 7.67 8.07
N TYR A 50 3.96 7.18 8.40
CA TYR A 50 3.21 6.25 7.56
C TYR A 50 2.88 6.87 6.20
N PHE A 51 2.45 8.13 6.18
CA PHE A 51 2.16 8.84 4.95
C PHE A 51 3.41 9.00 4.07
N LYS A 52 4.55 9.41 4.65
CA LYS A 52 5.81 9.56 3.89
C LYS A 52 6.28 8.24 3.30
N ILE A 53 6.26 7.17 4.09
CA ILE A 53 6.70 5.85 3.65
C ILE A 53 5.80 5.33 2.53
N THR A 54 4.48 5.35 2.74
CA THR A 54 3.53 4.83 1.74
C THR A 54 3.55 5.63 0.44
N SER A 55 3.67 6.95 0.50
CA SER A 55 3.80 7.80 -0.70
C SER A 55 5.10 7.52 -1.46
N TYR A 56 6.22 7.36 -0.74
CA TYR A 56 7.51 6.99 -1.37
C TYR A 56 7.42 5.64 -2.10
N PHE A 57 6.79 4.63 -1.49
CA PHE A 57 6.62 3.33 -2.14
C PHE A 57 5.65 3.39 -3.32
N ALA A 58 4.56 4.16 -3.22
CA ALA A 58 3.57 4.29 -4.29
C ALA A 58 4.11 4.99 -5.55
N GLU A 59 5.05 5.93 -5.40
CA GLU A 59 5.67 6.63 -6.53
C GLU A 59 6.79 5.82 -7.21
N ASN A 60 7.57 5.09 -6.40
CA ASN A 60 8.77 4.39 -6.89
C ASN A 60 8.50 2.94 -7.32
N HIS A 61 7.50 2.30 -6.74
CA HIS A 61 7.25 0.87 -6.91
C HIS A 61 5.80 0.58 -7.35
N PRO A 62 5.57 -0.52 -8.09
CA PRO A 62 4.22 -0.93 -8.46
C PRO A 62 3.42 -1.45 -7.25
N ARG A 63 2.09 -1.46 -7.41
CA ARG A 63 1.18 -1.98 -6.37
C ARG A 63 1.54 -3.43 -6.01
N GLY A 64 1.52 -3.76 -4.72
CA GLY A 64 1.86 -5.10 -4.22
C GLY A 64 3.36 -5.37 -4.02
N PHE A 65 4.25 -4.42 -4.33
CA PHE A 65 5.69 -4.57 -4.13
C PHE A 65 6.07 -4.90 -2.67
N VAL A 66 5.52 -4.13 -1.72
CA VAL A 66 5.83 -4.29 -0.29
C VAL A 66 5.37 -5.66 0.23
N GLU A 67 4.16 -6.09 -0.14
CA GLU A 67 3.62 -7.41 0.22
C GLU A 67 4.50 -8.55 -0.31
N HIS A 68 4.95 -8.43 -1.56
CA HIS A 68 5.83 -9.42 -2.16
C HIS A 68 7.21 -9.46 -1.50
N VAL A 69 7.80 -8.31 -1.16
CA VAL A 69 9.09 -8.26 -0.44
C VAL A 69 8.96 -8.87 0.96
N LEU A 70 7.90 -8.55 1.70
CA LEU A 70 7.63 -9.13 3.02
C LEU A 70 7.42 -10.64 2.95
N TRP A 71 6.76 -11.13 1.90
CA TRP A 71 6.61 -12.55 1.64
C TRP A 71 7.93 -13.24 1.35
N TYR A 72 8.74 -12.64 0.48
CA TYR A 72 10.05 -13.16 0.12
C TYR A 72 10.98 -13.30 1.33
N TRP A 73 10.91 -12.36 2.27
CA TRP A 73 11.64 -12.45 3.54
C TRP A 73 11.01 -13.40 4.57
N GLY A 74 9.89 -14.04 4.24
CA GLY A 74 9.17 -14.95 5.13
C GLY A 74 8.43 -14.26 6.28
N LEU A 75 8.29 -12.93 6.23
CA LEU A 75 7.62 -12.13 7.28
C LEU A 75 6.09 -12.15 7.13
N MET A 76 5.58 -12.33 5.91
CA MET A 76 4.15 -12.32 5.63
C MET A 76 3.75 -13.57 4.84
N PRO A 77 2.92 -14.47 5.39
CA PRO A 77 2.38 -15.59 4.62
C PRO A 77 1.32 -15.05 3.64
N LEU A 78 1.63 -15.06 2.34
CA LEU A 78 0.61 -14.86 1.31
C LEU A 78 -0.01 -16.20 0.97
N LYS A 79 -1.34 -16.24 0.90
CA LYS A 79 -2.05 -17.33 0.22
C LYS A 79 -1.70 -17.26 -1.25
N LEU A 80 -0.86 -18.19 -1.71
CA LEU A 80 -0.58 -18.41 -3.12
C LEU A 80 -1.90 -18.65 -3.86
N GLY A 81 -2.28 -17.72 -4.72
CA GLY A 81 -3.49 -17.76 -5.54
C GLY A 81 -3.18 -17.30 -6.96
N VAL A 82 -4.15 -17.43 -7.88
CA VAL A 82 -3.98 -17.13 -9.32
C VAL A 82 -3.55 -15.67 -9.57
N THR A 83 -3.88 -14.76 -8.66
CA THR A 83 -3.54 -13.33 -8.74
C THR A 83 -2.23 -12.96 -8.03
N VAL A 84 -1.58 -13.89 -7.32
CA VAL A 84 -0.32 -13.61 -6.63
C VAL A 84 0.82 -13.68 -7.66
N PRO A 85 1.64 -12.63 -7.80
CA PRO A 85 2.77 -12.65 -8.71
C PRO A 85 3.70 -13.82 -8.40
N ASP A 86 4.16 -14.48 -9.45
CA ASP A 86 5.04 -15.65 -9.36
C ASP A 86 6.21 -15.37 -8.40
N PRO A 87 6.39 -16.19 -7.35
CA PRO A 87 7.38 -15.96 -6.30
C PRO A 87 8.83 -15.91 -6.80
N LEU A 88 9.09 -16.40 -8.03
CA LEU A 88 10.41 -16.39 -8.65
C LEU A 88 10.64 -15.17 -9.55
N LYS A 89 9.59 -14.38 -9.86
CA LYS A 89 9.70 -13.19 -10.71
C LYS A 89 10.11 -11.98 -9.87
N ARG A 90 11.35 -11.55 -10.05
CA ARG A 90 11.95 -10.39 -9.38
C ARG A 90 11.69 -9.06 -10.08
N GLU A 91 11.24 -9.12 -11.34
CA GLU A 91 10.97 -7.94 -12.15
C GLU A 91 9.50 -7.60 -12.07
N PHE A 92 9.19 -6.51 -11.37
CA PHE A 92 7.88 -5.91 -11.44
C PHE A 92 7.84 -4.97 -12.65
N ILE A 93 7.01 -5.31 -13.64
CA ILE A 93 6.76 -4.43 -14.78
C ILE A 93 5.96 -3.22 -14.27
N LYS A 94 6.51 -2.02 -14.48
CA LYS A 94 5.95 -0.74 -14.03
C LYS A 94 4.76 -0.30 -14.88
#